data_AF-A0A7S4RLE1-F1
#
_entry.id   AF-A0A7S4RLE1-F1
#
_cell.length_a   1.000
_cell.length_b   1.000
_cell.length_c   1.000
_cell.angle_alpha   90.00
_cell.angle_beta   90.00
_cell.angle_gamma   90.00
#
_symmetry.space_group_name_H-M   'P 1'
#
loop_
_entity.id
_entity.type
_entity.pdbx_description
1 polymer ?
#
loop_
_entity_poly.entity_id
_entity_poly.type
_entity_poly.pdbx_seq_one_letter_code
_entity_poly.pdbx_strand_id
1 'polypeptide(L)'
;MSFESFLRPGSASFQILKKLEERHACSALCFPCLRQQSERELVKLVKTFGENDALDEEHEHMDFSLFSGAYISPYNSETVELEYTKAHASNRMEMYEIEMSRAKQLAAAARLRKFYEPIVPLGCALYALTLGGGYWSGRSCDCSDGPSVIGFSLPALAIILQVCVLNRITILLSQTEVEGRPLLRLLSTLSGFDNYYVMTALCLADTFSRFTRAQFVGYIAHCHSGVDAPFTELFEGYGRIQDFMAWMGIAGLAHVSFITGPILIQFGYMLCLNRKIRTELKEADGRFPGEDMEVMDSVDDLAALMNWAMLAPAGKVLEMAALPLNLDGDEDVERLWDGMKTKVYVYLARDIPDGIMQMNLQAFFFCIVFQQVAWSVRLQLLLNIVLAGGPVLLDSVDLLLMNRVLTVLPGLVMLVLVVFFGGYRAAGAFFCDSHLTGVFGQVFTCLPVGEIDVGNWSSGELPG
;
A
#
# COMPACT_ATOMS: atom_id res chain seq x y z
N MET A 1 3.16 -35.69 -0.34
CA MET A 1 2.24 -35.91 -1.48
C MET A 1 2.93 -35.53 -2.79
N SER A 2 2.84 -36.34 -3.84
CA SER A 2 3.48 -36.06 -5.13
C SER A 2 2.60 -35.14 -6.00
N PHE A 3 3.26 -34.31 -6.83
CA PHE A 3 2.66 -33.32 -7.73
C PHE A 3 1.56 -33.89 -8.66
N GLU A 4 1.65 -35.17 -9.00
CA GLU A 4 0.69 -35.87 -9.87
C GLU A 4 -0.63 -36.27 -9.18
N SER A 5 -0.68 -36.32 -7.84
CA SER A 5 -1.93 -36.64 -7.13
C SER A 5 -2.84 -35.43 -6.95
N PHE A 6 -2.29 -34.21 -6.98
CA PHE A 6 -3.01 -32.96 -6.73
C PHE A 6 -3.75 -32.43 -7.98
N LEU A 7 -3.28 -32.78 -9.18
CA LEU A 7 -3.78 -32.29 -10.48
C LEU A 7 -4.59 -33.31 -11.27
N ARG A 8 -4.97 -34.45 -10.67
CA ARG A 8 -5.85 -35.41 -11.37
C ARG A 8 -7.22 -34.77 -11.61
N PRO A 9 -7.80 -34.90 -12.82
CA PRO A 9 -9.21 -34.62 -13.04
C PRO A 9 -10.02 -35.37 -11.98
N GLY A 10 -10.66 -34.62 -11.07
CA GLY A 10 -11.38 -35.17 -9.92
C GLY A 10 -10.74 -34.93 -8.54
N SER A 11 -9.58 -34.26 -8.42
CA SER A 11 -9.09 -33.77 -7.13
C SER A 11 -9.97 -32.63 -6.60
N ALA A 12 -10.05 -32.47 -5.27
CA ALA A 12 -10.86 -31.42 -4.63
C ALA A 12 -10.48 -30.03 -5.18
N SER A 13 -9.19 -29.72 -5.25
CA SER A 13 -8.67 -28.45 -5.78
C SER A 13 -9.04 -28.21 -7.26
N PHE A 14 -9.07 -29.26 -8.10
CA PHE A 14 -9.49 -29.15 -9.50
C PHE A 14 -11.02 -28.90 -9.62
N GLN A 15 -11.82 -29.54 -8.77
CA GLN A 15 -13.27 -29.30 -8.74
C GLN A 15 -13.62 -27.91 -8.17
N ILE A 16 -12.83 -27.40 -7.23
CA ILE A 16 -12.99 -26.08 -6.60
C ILE A 16 -12.71 -24.95 -7.62
N LEU A 17 -11.61 -25.05 -8.38
CA LEU A 17 -11.31 -24.11 -9.48
C LEU A 17 -12.37 -24.13 -10.59
N LYS A 18 -13.00 -25.28 -10.82
CA LYS A 18 -14.09 -25.43 -11.79
C LYS A 18 -15.41 -24.85 -11.26
N LYS A 19 -15.70 -24.99 -9.97
CA LYS A 19 -16.85 -24.35 -9.30
C LYS A 19 -16.75 -22.82 -9.27
N LEU A 20 -15.54 -22.27 -9.11
CA LEU A 20 -15.22 -20.84 -9.26
C LEU A 20 -15.55 -20.32 -10.67
N GLU A 21 -15.30 -21.13 -11.70
CA GLU A 21 -15.65 -20.82 -13.09
C GLU A 21 -17.16 -20.90 -13.36
N GLU A 22 -17.84 -21.85 -12.72
CA GLU A 22 -19.28 -22.08 -12.90
C GLU A 22 -20.15 -21.05 -12.15
N ARG A 23 -19.75 -20.58 -10.94
CA ARG A 23 -20.49 -19.57 -10.17
C ARG A 23 -20.30 -18.14 -10.68
N HIS A 24 -19.14 -17.84 -11.28
CA HIS A 24 -18.86 -16.53 -11.85
C HIS A 24 -18.69 -16.68 -13.36
N ALA A 25 -19.77 -16.69 -14.13
CA ALA A 25 -19.73 -16.87 -15.59
C ALA A 25 -18.85 -15.84 -16.35
N CYS A 26 -18.45 -14.73 -15.71
CA CYS A 26 -17.46 -13.78 -16.21
C CYS A 26 -15.99 -14.19 -15.97
N SER A 27 -15.70 -15.16 -15.10
CA SER A 27 -14.33 -15.62 -14.79
C SER A 27 -13.79 -16.60 -15.84
N ALA A 28 -14.68 -17.41 -16.45
CA ALA A 28 -14.34 -18.37 -17.50
C ALA A 28 -13.98 -17.72 -18.86
N LEU A 29 -14.30 -16.44 -19.05
CA LEU A 29 -14.12 -15.72 -20.32
C LEU A 29 -12.72 -15.11 -20.52
N CYS A 30 -11.80 -15.23 -19.55
CA CYS A 30 -10.69 -14.27 -19.47
C CYS A 30 -9.27 -14.85 -19.29
N PHE A 31 -8.94 -15.79 -20.19
CA PHE A 31 -7.60 -16.32 -20.55
C PHE A 31 -7.15 -17.64 -19.90
N PRO A 32 -6.95 -18.72 -20.71
CA PRO A 32 -6.45 -20.03 -20.28
C PRO A 32 -4.91 -20.12 -20.13
N CYS A 33 -4.15 -19.09 -20.50
CA CYS A 33 -2.75 -19.25 -20.90
C CYS A 33 -1.74 -19.42 -19.75
N LEU A 34 -2.07 -18.99 -18.52
CA LEU A 34 -1.15 -19.02 -17.37
C LEU A 34 -1.80 -19.61 -16.10
N ARG A 35 -2.93 -20.30 -16.26
CA ARG A 35 -3.70 -20.94 -15.16
C ARG A 35 -2.82 -21.84 -14.29
N GLN A 36 -1.93 -22.62 -14.91
CA GLN A 36 -0.98 -23.47 -14.19
C GLN A 36 0.08 -22.68 -13.41
N GLN A 37 0.42 -21.44 -13.81
CA GLN A 37 1.46 -20.65 -13.15
C GLN A 37 0.90 -19.96 -11.90
N SER A 38 -0.29 -19.35 -11.97
CA SER A 38 -0.98 -18.79 -10.81
C SER A 38 -1.31 -19.86 -9.76
N GLU A 39 -1.69 -21.06 -10.20
CA GLU A 39 -1.93 -22.20 -9.30
C GLU A 39 -0.64 -22.70 -8.63
N ARG A 40 0.48 -22.76 -9.35
CA ARG A 40 1.79 -23.12 -8.77
C ARG A 40 2.26 -22.13 -7.73
N GLU A 41 2.10 -20.83 -7.97
CA GLU A 41 2.50 -19.78 -7.03
C GLU A 41 1.62 -19.77 -5.77
N LEU A 42 0.30 -19.95 -5.91
CA LEU A 42 -0.59 -20.09 -4.75
C LEU A 42 -0.24 -21.34 -3.92
N VAL A 43 -0.01 -22.48 -4.58
CA VAL A 43 0.42 -23.72 -3.90
C VAL A 43 1.79 -23.54 -3.25
N LYS A 44 2.70 -22.77 -3.85
CA LYS A 44 4.01 -22.45 -3.26
C LYS A 44 3.84 -21.58 -2.02
N LEU A 45 2.99 -20.56 -2.07
CA LEU A 45 2.65 -19.72 -0.92
C LEU A 45 2.05 -20.54 0.22
N VAL A 46 1.04 -21.37 -0.05
CA VAL A 46 0.44 -22.27 0.94
C VAL A 46 1.48 -23.25 1.49
N LYS A 47 2.42 -23.76 0.67
CA LYS A 47 3.50 -24.64 1.18
C LYS A 47 4.54 -23.91 2.01
N THR A 48 4.82 -22.64 1.71
CA THR A 48 5.83 -21.85 2.42
C THR A 48 5.28 -21.30 3.73
N PHE A 49 3.99 -20.97 3.78
CA PHE A 49 3.35 -20.30 4.92
C PHE A 49 2.23 -21.12 5.59
N GLY A 50 1.96 -22.34 5.13
CA GLY A 50 0.99 -23.30 5.71
C GLY A 50 1.56 -24.11 6.88
N GLU A 51 0.93 -25.21 7.28
CA GLU A 51 1.32 -26.00 8.47
C GLU A 51 2.77 -26.49 8.43
N ASN A 52 3.53 -26.27 9.52
CA ASN A 52 4.89 -26.78 9.68
C ASN A 52 5.23 -26.90 11.18
N ASP A 53 4.77 -27.99 11.79
CA ASP A 53 4.89 -28.26 13.22
C ASP A 53 6.30 -28.05 13.78
N ALA A 54 7.35 -28.42 13.03
CA ALA A 54 8.72 -28.29 13.47
C ALA A 54 9.19 -26.83 13.60
N LEU A 55 8.74 -25.96 12.68
CA LEU A 55 9.01 -24.51 12.79
C LEU A 55 8.08 -23.84 13.78
N ASP A 56 6.84 -24.32 13.91
CA ASP A 56 5.87 -23.79 14.87
C ASP A 56 6.36 -24.01 16.32
N GLU A 57 6.85 -25.22 16.63
CA GLU A 57 7.47 -25.55 17.92
C GLU A 57 8.73 -24.72 18.22
N GLU A 58 9.52 -24.37 17.20
CA GLU A 58 10.71 -23.52 17.39
C GLU A 58 10.31 -22.12 17.87
N HIS A 59 9.17 -21.59 17.41
CA HIS A 59 8.74 -20.21 17.64
C HIS A 59 7.75 -20.05 18.80
N GLU A 60 7.23 -21.13 19.38
CA GLU A 60 6.20 -21.13 20.43
C GLU A 60 6.58 -20.36 21.72
N HIS A 61 7.88 -20.16 21.98
CA HIS A 61 8.39 -19.47 23.18
C HIS A 61 9.22 -18.22 22.89
N MET A 62 9.16 -17.74 21.64
CA MET A 62 9.90 -16.58 21.20
C MET A 62 8.99 -15.36 21.08
N ASP A 63 9.55 -14.19 21.37
CA ASP A 63 8.96 -12.90 21.06
C ASP A 63 9.81 -12.19 20.02
N PHE A 64 9.21 -11.28 19.26
CA PHE A 64 9.93 -10.47 18.29
C PHE A 64 9.69 -8.98 18.51
N SER A 65 10.80 -8.25 18.63
CA SER A 65 10.83 -6.80 18.70
C SER A 65 11.61 -6.28 17.50
N LEU A 66 11.10 -5.22 16.88
CA LEU A 66 11.79 -4.55 15.79
C LEU A 66 13.13 -3.97 16.25
N PHE A 67 13.27 -3.64 17.54
CA PHE A 67 14.50 -3.07 18.09
C PHE A 67 15.55 -4.10 18.52
N SER A 68 15.12 -5.27 19.00
CA SER A 68 16.01 -6.28 19.59
C SER A 68 16.04 -7.60 18.83
N GLY A 69 15.25 -7.74 17.76
CA GLY A 69 15.09 -9.00 17.03
C GLY A 69 14.29 -10.04 17.80
N ALA A 70 14.45 -11.31 17.41
CA ALA A 70 13.85 -12.44 18.11
C ALA A 70 14.60 -12.71 19.43
N TYR A 71 13.84 -12.94 20.50
CA TYR A 71 14.39 -13.30 21.81
C TYR A 71 13.44 -14.25 22.54
N ILE A 72 13.99 -15.06 23.45
CA ILE A 72 13.19 -15.91 24.32
C ILE A 72 12.46 -15.02 25.32
N SER A 73 11.14 -15.10 25.36
CA SER A 73 10.35 -14.28 26.26
C SER A 73 10.62 -14.70 27.71
N PRO A 74 10.94 -13.76 28.63
CA PRO A 74 11.18 -14.09 30.04
C PRO A 74 9.90 -14.53 30.77
N TYR A 75 8.73 -14.36 30.13
CA TYR A 75 7.45 -14.88 30.56
C TYR A 75 7.01 -15.95 29.55
N ASN A 76 6.45 -17.07 30.00
CA ASN A 76 5.63 -17.92 29.12
C ASN A 76 4.41 -17.09 28.70
N SER A 77 4.57 -16.23 27.70
CA SER A 77 3.47 -15.49 27.11
C SER A 77 2.62 -16.50 26.35
N GLU A 78 1.53 -16.92 26.97
CA GLU A 78 0.50 -17.70 26.30
C GLU A 78 0.11 -16.97 25.00
N THR A 79 0.31 -17.64 23.86
CA THR A 79 -0.10 -17.13 22.56
C THR A 79 -1.62 -17.04 22.52
N VAL A 80 -2.13 -16.01 21.85
CA VAL A 80 -3.58 -15.82 21.73
C VAL A 80 -4.00 -16.18 20.31
N GLU A 81 -4.80 -17.23 20.19
CA GLU A 81 -5.46 -17.62 18.94
C GLU A 81 -6.60 -16.64 18.63
N LEU A 82 -6.57 -16.02 17.44
CA LEU A 82 -7.58 -15.04 17.02
C LEU A 82 -8.88 -15.67 16.53
N GLU A 83 -8.82 -16.91 16.07
CA GLU A 83 -9.99 -17.65 15.57
C GLU A 83 -10.13 -18.94 16.35
N TYR A 84 -11.19 -19.02 17.16
CA TYR A 84 -11.48 -20.22 17.93
C TYR A 84 -12.23 -21.22 17.06
N THR A 85 -11.51 -22.03 16.28
CA THR A 85 -12.11 -23.08 15.45
C THR A 85 -12.25 -24.40 16.21
N LYS A 86 -13.48 -24.94 16.23
CA LYS A 86 -13.81 -26.27 16.78
C LYS A 86 -13.34 -27.45 15.91
N ALA A 87 -12.77 -27.22 14.73
CA ALA A 87 -12.81 -28.20 13.64
C ALA A 87 -11.47 -28.70 13.05
N HIS A 88 -10.32 -28.08 13.30
CA HIS A 88 -9.01 -28.52 12.76
C HIS A 88 -7.99 -28.64 13.91
N ALA A 89 -7.22 -29.70 14.17
CA ALA A 89 -7.05 -31.02 13.56
C ALA A 89 -6.66 -32.05 14.65
N SER A 90 -7.37 -33.18 14.66
CA SER A 90 -7.02 -34.56 15.10
C SER A 90 -6.12 -34.92 16.30
N ASN A 91 -5.42 -34.04 17.04
CA ASN A 91 -4.60 -34.49 18.19
C ASN A 91 -4.45 -33.50 19.36
N ARG A 92 -4.96 -32.26 19.30
CA ARG A 92 -4.71 -31.24 20.35
C ARG A 92 -5.94 -30.52 20.93
N MET A 93 -7.16 -30.98 20.68
CA MET A 93 -8.34 -30.36 21.29
C MET A 93 -8.82 -31.11 22.53
N GLU A 94 -8.45 -30.60 23.70
CA GLU A 94 -9.24 -30.79 24.90
C GLU A 94 -10.56 -30.01 24.72
N MET A 95 -11.69 -30.68 24.94
CA MET A 95 -12.98 -30.03 25.01
C MET A 95 -12.97 -29.10 26.22
N TYR A 96 -12.74 -27.81 25.99
CA TYR A 96 -12.70 -26.82 27.05
C TYR A 96 -14.09 -26.65 27.67
N GLU A 97 -14.15 -26.52 29.00
CA GLU A 97 -15.38 -26.12 29.69
C GLU A 97 -15.86 -24.76 29.13
N ILE A 98 -17.18 -24.55 29.09
CA ILE A 98 -17.84 -23.35 28.53
C ILE A 98 -17.18 -22.04 29.04
N GLU A 99 -16.75 -22.02 30.30
CA GLU A 99 -16.07 -20.88 30.91
C GLU A 99 -14.70 -20.59 30.29
N MET A 100 -13.94 -21.63 29.93
CA MET A 100 -12.63 -21.49 29.31
C MET A 100 -12.73 -21.12 27.83
N SER A 101 -13.71 -21.66 27.10
CA SER A 101 -14.02 -21.19 25.73
C SER A 101 -14.41 -19.71 25.72
N ARG A 102 -15.20 -19.26 26.70
CA ARG A 102 -15.55 -17.84 26.85
C ARG A 102 -14.32 -16.97 27.15
N ALA A 103 -13.43 -17.43 28.04
CA ALA A 103 -12.21 -16.71 28.36
C ALA A 103 -11.29 -16.54 27.14
N LYS A 104 -11.15 -17.59 26.31
CA LYS A 104 -10.37 -17.55 25.07
C LYS A 104 -10.96 -16.60 24.04
N GLN A 105 -12.27 -16.65 23.78
CA GLN A 105 -12.93 -15.70 22.87
C GLN A 105 -12.79 -14.24 23.34
N LEU A 106 -12.92 -13.98 24.65
CA LEU A 106 -12.69 -12.63 25.20
C LEU A 106 -11.24 -12.16 25.02
N ALA A 107 -10.27 -13.07 25.17
CA ALA A 107 -8.86 -12.78 24.92
C ALA A 107 -8.60 -12.47 23.44
N ALA A 108 -9.19 -13.23 22.51
CA ALA A 108 -9.12 -13.02 21.06
C ALA A 108 -9.73 -11.66 20.66
N ALA A 109 -10.94 -11.35 21.12
CA ALA A 109 -11.58 -10.06 20.88
C ALA A 109 -10.74 -8.89 21.42
N ALA A 110 -10.21 -9.03 22.64
CA ALA A 110 -9.33 -8.02 23.23
C ALA A 110 -8.02 -7.86 22.45
N ARG A 111 -7.46 -8.94 21.91
CA ARG A 111 -6.26 -8.92 21.06
C ARG A 111 -6.53 -8.19 19.75
N LEU A 112 -7.63 -8.48 19.09
CA LEU A 112 -8.04 -7.83 17.85
C LEU A 112 -8.27 -6.32 18.04
N ARG A 113 -8.93 -5.92 19.14
CA ARG A 113 -9.05 -4.50 19.51
C ARG A 113 -7.68 -3.83 19.72
N LYS A 114 -6.73 -4.49 20.37
CA LYS A 114 -5.36 -3.96 20.56
C LYS A 114 -4.62 -3.76 19.24
N PHE A 115 -4.87 -4.58 18.22
CA PHE A 115 -4.36 -4.34 16.87
C PHE A 115 -5.00 -3.12 16.23
N TYR A 116 -6.33 -3.02 16.31
CA TYR A 116 -7.12 -2.05 15.59
C TYR A 116 -7.09 -0.62 16.18
N GLU A 117 -7.19 -0.48 17.50
CA GLU A 117 -7.27 0.80 18.22
C GLU A 117 -6.20 1.83 17.83
N PRO A 118 -4.90 1.49 17.70
CA PRO A 118 -3.87 2.47 17.37
C PRO A 118 -3.84 2.87 15.90
N ILE A 119 -4.44 2.11 14.98
CA ILE A 119 -4.22 2.25 13.53
C ILE A 119 -4.77 3.58 13.00
N VAL A 120 -6.03 3.89 13.29
CA VAL A 120 -6.68 5.10 12.78
C VAL A 120 -6.06 6.38 13.35
N PRO A 121 -5.85 6.51 14.68
CA PRO A 121 -5.19 7.68 15.25
C PRO A 121 -3.76 7.86 14.72
N LEU A 122 -2.99 6.78 14.60
CA LEU A 122 -1.64 6.82 14.04
C LEU A 122 -1.67 7.29 12.59
N GLY A 123 -2.50 6.68 11.75
CA GLY A 123 -2.62 7.08 10.34
C GLY A 123 -2.93 8.57 10.22
N CYS A 124 -3.97 9.06 10.90
CA CYS A 124 -4.29 10.49 10.92
C CYS A 124 -3.10 11.37 11.35
N ALA A 125 -2.37 10.98 12.40
CA ALA A 125 -1.20 11.71 12.87
C ALA A 125 -0.05 11.71 11.84
N LEU A 126 0.24 10.57 11.22
CA LEU A 126 1.27 10.45 10.19
C LEU A 126 0.93 11.25 8.93
N TYR A 127 -0.33 11.22 8.47
CA TYR A 127 -0.78 12.06 7.35
C TYR A 127 -0.71 13.56 7.69
N ALA A 128 -1.08 13.96 8.90
CA ALA A 128 -0.97 15.35 9.33
C ALA A 128 0.50 15.83 9.37
N LEU A 129 1.42 15.01 9.90
CA LEU A 129 2.84 15.35 9.98
C LEU A 129 3.53 15.32 8.62
N THR A 130 3.20 14.37 7.75
CA THR A 130 3.83 14.20 6.43
C THR A 130 3.20 15.11 5.39
N LEU A 131 1.92 14.94 5.07
CA LEU A 131 1.24 15.74 4.05
C LEU A 131 0.99 17.17 4.53
N GLY A 132 0.41 17.33 5.71
CA GLY A 132 0.12 18.66 6.27
C GLY A 132 1.40 19.45 6.56
N GLY A 133 2.34 18.81 7.24
CA GLY A 133 3.65 19.37 7.54
C GLY A 133 4.47 19.69 6.29
N GLY A 134 4.50 18.77 5.32
CA GLY A 134 5.18 18.97 4.04
C GLY A 134 4.58 20.14 3.28
N TYR A 135 3.26 20.15 3.05
CA TYR A 135 2.56 21.23 2.36
C TYR A 135 2.79 22.59 3.03
N TRP A 136 2.70 22.65 4.36
CA TRP A 136 2.95 23.89 5.11
C TRP A 136 4.41 24.36 5.00
N SER A 137 5.37 23.44 5.12
CA SER A 137 6.81 23.71 4.95
C SER A 137 7.13 24.26 3.56
N GLY A 138 6.55 23.65 2.52
CA GLY A 138 6.71 24.11 1.14
C GLY A 138 6.00 25.44 0.88
N ARG A 139 4.84 25.69 1.47
CA ARG A 139 4.10 26.94 1.26
C ARG A 139 4.72 28.13 1.99
N SER A 140 5.45 27.87 3.07
CA SER A 140 6.05 28.91 3.93
C SER A 140 7.51 29.17 3.59
N CYS A 141 8.00 28.67 2.44
CA CYS A 141 9.38 28.84 2.02
C CYS A 141 9.60 30.13 1.24
N ASP A 142 10.82 30.65 1.26
CA ASP A 142 11.23 31.70 0.33
C ASP A 142 11.43 31.08 -1.06
N CYS A 143 10.79 31.65 -2.07
CA CYS A 143 10.82 31.08 -3.43
C CYS A 143 12.23 30.99 -4.00
N SER A 144 13.17 31.83 -3.56
CA SER A 144 14.59 31.85 -3.96
C SER A 144 15.44 30.78 -3.26
N ASP A 145 15.17 30.55 -1.97
CA ASP A 145 16.04 29.76 -1.08
C ASP A 145 15.49 28.35 -0.85
N GLY A 146 14.23 28.13 -1.23
CA GLY A 146 13.54 26.86 -1.07
C GLY A 146 13.14 26.57 0.38
N PRO A 147 12.63 25.37 0.66
CA PRO A 147 12.07 25.05 1.96
C PRO A 147 13.13 24.95 3.07
N SER A 148 12.80 25.52 4.23
CA SER A 148 13.66 25.52 5.43
C SER A 148 13.93 24.12 5.97
N VAL A 149 15.17 23.91 6.45
CA VAL A 149 15.62 22.67 7.10
C VAL A 149 14.77 22.31 8.33
N ILE A 150 14.22 23.31 9.02
CA ILE A 150 13.37 23.12 10.21
C ILE A 150 12.13 22.28 9.88
N GLY A 151 11.63 22.36 8.64
CA GLY A 151 10.51 21.56 8.17
C GLY A 151 10.76 20.05 8.26
N PHE A 152 12.02 19.58 8.19
CA PHE A 152 12.37 18.16 8.29
C PHE A 152 12.24 17.58 9.70
N SER A 153 11.97 18.41 10.72
CA SER A 153 11.62 17.91 12.06
C SER A 153 10.29 17.14 12.08
N LEU A 154 9.35 17.49 11.19
CA LEU A 154 8.03 16.85 11.09
C LEU A 154 8.08 15.41 10.57
N PRO A 155 8.76 15.08 9.45
CA PRO A 155 8.91 13.70 9.01
C PRO A 155 9.77 12.87 9.98
N ALA A 156 10.74 13.47 10.67
CA ALA A 156 11.50 12.79 11.72
C ALA A 156 10.59 12.36 12.88
N LEU A 157 9.71 13.25 13.35
CA LEU A 157 8.71 12.91 14.37
C LEU A 157 7.73 11.83 13.88
N ALA A 158 7.29 11.91 12.62
CA ALA A 158 6.42 10.91 12.01
C ALA A 158 7.08 9.52 12.01
N ILE A 159 8.35 9.44 11.58
CA ILE A 159 9.15 8.20 11.59
C ILE A 159 9.27 7.62 13.01
N ILE A 160 9.57 8.46 14.01
CA ILE A 160 9.67 8.00 15.41
C ILE A 160 8.33 7.38 15.88
N LEU A 161 7.21 8.08 15.66
CA LEU A 161 5.89 7.59 16.01
C LEU A 161 5.55 6.27 15.28
N GLN A 162 5.83 6.22 13.98
CA GLN A 162 5.62 5.04 13.14
C GLN A 162 6.40 3.84 13.67
N VAL A 163 7.70 3.98 13.93
CA VAL A 163 8.56 2.89 14.45
C VAL A 163 8.12 2.44 15.84
N CYS A 164 7.77 3.37 16.74
CA CYS A 164 7.29 3.03 18.08
C CYS A 164 6.00 2.20 18.04
N VAL A 165 5.02 2.59 17.23
CA VAL A 165 3.76 1.84 17.11
C VAL A 165 3.96 0.54 16.34
N LEU A 166 4.77 0.56 15.27
CA LEU A 166 5.11 -0.66 14.52
C LEU A 166 5.77 -1.69 15.45
N ASN A 167 6.72 -1.29 16.29
CA ASN A 167 7.33 -2.19 17.27
C ASN A 167 6.29 -2.78 18.24
N ARG A 168 5.37 -1.96 18.76
CA ARG A 168 4.29 -2.43 19.64
C ARG A 168 3.39 -3.44 18.94
N ILE A 169 3.01 -3.19 17.69
CA ILE A 169 2.21 -4.11 16.89
C ILE A 169 3.00 -5.38 16.58
N THR A 170 4.30 -5.28 16.32
CA THR A 170 5.15 -6.44 16.03
C THR A 170 5.23 -7.40 17.22
N ILE A 171 5.39 -6.86 18.44
CA ILE A 171 5.33 -7.66 19.68
C ILE A 171 3.95 -8.29 19.85
N LEU A 172 2.88 -7.56 19.53
CA LEU A 172 1.54 -8.14 19.57
C LEU A 172 1.38 -9.28 18.55
N LEU A 173 1.90 -9.12 17.33
CA LEU A 173 1.91 -10.15 16.29
C LEU A 173 2.70 -11.37 16.74
N SER A 174 3.88 -11.22 17.37
CA SER A 174 4.67 -12.38 17.81
C SER A 174 3.94 -13.26 18.83
N GLN A 175 3.00 -12.67 19.57
CA GLN A 175 2.22 -13.33 20.62
C GLN A 175 0.82 -13.76 20.15
N THR A 176 0.60 -13.87 18.84
CA THR A 176 -0.71 -14.13 18.25
C THR A 176 -0.65 -15.29 17.27
N GLU A 177 -1.71 -16.09 17.27
CA GLU A 177 -1.93 -17.20 16.34
C GLU A 177 -3.18 -16.99 15.51
N VAL A 178 -3.16 -17.49 14.28
CA VAL A 178 -4.28 -17.48 13.35
C VAL A 178 -4.41 -18.87 12.75
N GLU A 179 -5.57 -19.52 12.94
CA GLU A 179 -5.80 -20.92 12.58
C GLU A 179 -4.68 -21.84 13.12
N GLY A 180 -4.25 -21.65 14.37
CA GLY A 180 -3.14 -22.40 14.97
C GLY A 180 -1.74 -22.09 14.42
N ARG A 181 -1.58 -21.13 13.49
CA ARG A 181 -0.27 -20.68 13.00
C ARG A 181 0.27 -19.51 13.83
N PRO A 182 1.47 -19.61 14.42
CA PRO A 182 2.12 -18.48 15.05
C PRO A 182 2.50 -17.42 14.00
N LEU A 183 1.98 -16.20 14.14
CA LEU A 183 2.33 -15.09 13.25
C LEU A 183 3.82 -14.75 13.31
N LEU A 184 4.49 -15.10 14.42
CA LEU A 184 5.94 -14.99 14.55
C LEU A 184 6.70 -15.79 13.48
N ARG A 185 6.20 -16.97 13.10
CA ARG A 185 6.80 -17.75 12.02
C ARG A 185 6.67 -17.01 10.68
N LEU A 186 5.52 -16.40 10.43
CA LEU A 186 5.32 -15.61 9.20
C LEU A 186 6.31 -14.44 9.17
N LEU A 187 6.48 -13.73 10.29
CA LEU A 187 7.48 -12.67 10.44
C LEU A 187 8.92 -13.14 10.12
N SER A 188 9.32 -14.33 10.57
CA SER A 188 10.67 -14.87 10.37
C SER A 188 10.89 -15.50 8.99
N THR A 189 9.83 -15.95 8.32
CA THR A 189 9.88 -16.62 7.01
C THR A 189 10.01 -15.62 5.85
N LEU A 190 9.63 -14.36 6.07
CA LEU A 190 9.74 -13.30 5.06
C LEU A 190 11.22 -13.00 4.71
N SER A 191 11.54 -13.02 3.42
CA SER A 191 12.91 -12.87 2.91
C SER A 191 12.99 -11.92 1.70
N GLY A 192 14.21 -11.51 1.32
CA GLY A 192 14.41 -10.59 0.19
C GLY A 192 13.80 -9.21 0.44
N PHE A 193 13.03 -8.69 -0.51
CA PHE A 193 12.31 -7.41 -0.38
C PHE A 193 11.13 -7.48 0.60
N ASP A 194 10.59 -8.68 0.82
CA ASP A 194 9.52 -8.91 1.79
C ASP A 194 10.06 -9.04 3.22
N ASN A 195 11.39 -9.11 3.41
CA ASN A 195 11.99 -9.19 4.75
C ASN A 195 11.49 -8.03 5.63
N TYR A 196 11.09 -8.35 6.86
CA TYR A 196 10.42 -7.39 7.74
C TYR A 196 11.23 -6.10 7.99
N TYR A 197 12.56 -6.21 8.12
CA TYR A 197 13.43 -5.04 8.29
C TYR A 197 13.54 -4.22 7.01
N VAL A 198 13.62 -4.88 5.85
CA VAL A 198 13.65 -4.21 4.55
C VAL A 198 12.34 -3.47 4.31
N MET A 199 11.21 -4.13 4.54
CA MET A 199 9.89 -3.50 4.44
C MET A 199 9.76 -2.32 5.41
N THR A 200 10.29 -2.44 6.63
CA THR A 200 10.31 -1.33 7.59
C THR A 200 11.09 -0.14 7.02
N ALA A 201 12.31 -0.36 6.54
CA ALA A 201 13.13 0.70 5.94
C ALA A 201 12.45 1.36 4.73
N LEU A 202 11.84 0.56 3.85
CA LEU A 202 11.05 1.05 2.72
C LEU A 202 9.85 1.87 3.18
N CYS A 203 9.18 1.46 4.26
CA CYS A 203 8.05 2.19 4.82
C CYS A 203 8.47 3.54 5.43
N LEU A 204 9.65 3.62 6.05
CA LEU A 204 10.21 4.90 6.52
C LEU A 204 10.60 5.80 5.35
N ALA A 205 11.16 5.23 4.28
CA ALA A 205 11.46 5.95 3.05
C ALA A 205 10.18 6.49 2.38
N ASP A 206 9.07 5.73 2.39
CA ASP A 206 7.78 6.22 1.89
C ASP A 206 7.24 7.39 2.74
N THR A 207 7.34 7.32 4.07
CA THR A 207 6.97 8.43 4.97
C THR A 207 7.72 9.71 4.61
N PHE A 208 9.03 9.62 4.41
CA PHE A 208 9.86 10.76 4.00
C PHE A 208 9.52 11.23 2.57
N SER A 209 9.31 10.29 1.65
CA SER A 209 8.89 10.56 0.29
C SER A 209 7.58 11.35 0.29
N ARG A 210 6.53 10.91 0.98
CA ARG A 210 5.25 11.64 1.08
C ARG A 210 5.42 13.08 1.58
N PHE A 211 6.29 13.30 2.57
CA PHE A 211 6.60 14.63 3.07
C PHE A 211 7.21 15.53 1.97
N THR A 212 8.28 15.07 1.30
CA THR A 212 8.94 15.86 0.24
C THR A 212 8.00 16.14 -0.94
N ARG A 213 7.10 15.19 -1.23
CA ARG A 213 6.09 15.28 -2.27
C ARG A 213 5.02 16.33 -1.92
N ALA A 214 4.55 16.37 -0.68
CA ALA A 214 3.67 17.43 -0.20
C ALA A 214 4.36 18.79 -0.13
N GLN A 215 5.64 18.82 0.23
CA GLN A 215 6.47 20.02 0.24
C GLN A 215 6.62 20.63 -1.15
N PHE A 216 6.81 19.82 -2.19
CA PHE A 216 6.77 20.26 -3.58
C PHE A 216 5.44 20.92 -3.95
N VAL A 217 4.30 20.34 -3.54
CA VAL A 217 2.97 20.90 -3.81
C VAL A 217 2.76 22.22 -3.07
N GLY A 218 3.21 22.31 -1.82
CA GLY A 218 3.20 23.54 -1.05
C GLY A 218 4.02 24.65 -1.73
N TYR A 219 5.20 24.29 -2.24
CA TYR A 219 6.05 25.20 -3.00
C TYR A 219 5.36 25.71 -4.25
N ILE A 220 4.81 24.82 -5.12
CA ILE A 220 4.08 25.26 -6.31
C ILE A 220 2.91 26.17 -5.92
N ALA A 221 2.16 25.80 -4.88
CA ALA A 221 1.04 26.62 -4.43
C ALA A 221 1.46 28.04 -3.99
N HIS A 222 2.72 28.26 -3.61
CA HIS A 222 3.26 29.56 -3.25
C HIS A 222 3.99 30.26 -4.42
N CYS A 223 4.81 29.53 -5.19
CA CYS A 223 5.77 30.04 -6.16
C CYS A 223 5.40 29.70 -7.63
N HIS A 224 4.11 29.74 -8.00
CA HIS A 224 3.61 29.31 -9.33
C HIS A 224 3.59 30.41 -10.40
N SER A 225 3.81 31.68 -10.07
CA SER A 225 3.55 32.82 -10.97
C SER A 225 4.24 32.71 -12.34
N GLY A 226 5.45 32.15 -12.40
CA GLY A 226 6.18 31.93 -13.65
C GLY A 226 5.77 30.68 -14.44
N VAL A 227 5.07 29.73 -13.82
CA VAL A 227 4.79 28.40 -14.39
C VAL A 227 3.33 28.26 -14.85
N ASP A 228 2.42 29.03 -14.24
CA ASP A 228 0.98 28.86 -14.41
C ASP A 228 0.50 29.21 -15.82
N ALA A 229 0.93 30.35 -16.37
CA ALA A 229 0.57 30.76 -17.73
C ALA A 229 1.10 29.75 -18.78
N PRO A 230 2.41 29.39 -18.80
CA PRO A 230 2.93 28.32 -19.65
C PRO A 230 2.16 27.00 -19.52
N PHE A 231 1.78 26.61 -18.29
CA PHE A 231 1.00 25.40 -18.05
C PHE A 231 -0.39 25.46 -18.70
N THR A 232 -1.09 26.58 -18.58
CA THR A 232 -2.44 26.74 -19.18
C THR A 232 -2.40 26.77 -20.70
N GLU A 233 -1.34 27.34 -21.30
CA GLU A 233 -1.13 27.36 -22.76
C GLU A 233 -1.05 25.94 -23.36
N LEU A 234 -0.60 24.94 -22.59
CA LEU A 234 -0.59 23.54 -23.04
C LEU A 234 -1.97 22.97 -23.37
N PHE A 235 -3.02 23.58 -22.82
CA PHE A 235 -4.40 23.15 -22.98
C PHE A 235 -5.16 24.01 -23.99
N GLU A 236 -4.50 24.93 -24.69
CA GLU A 236 -5.13 25.70 -25.76
C GLU A 236 -5.74 24.78 -26.83
N GLY A 237 -7.01 25.03 -27.16
CA GLY A 237 -7.73 24.26 -28.16
C GLY A 237 -8.44 23.00 -27.64
N TYR A 238 -8.32 22.67 -26.35
CA TYR A 238 -9.03 21.53 -25.72
C TYR A 238 -10.41 21.89 -25.14
N GLY A 239 -10.99 23.04 -25.52
CA GLY A 239 -12.34 23.46 -25.15
C GLY A 239 -12.52 23.54 -23.64
N ARG A 240 -13.50 22.81 -23.08
CA ARG A 240 -13.81 22.83 -21.62
C ARG A 240 -12.63 22.45 -20.73
N ILE A 241 -11.68 21.67 -21.23
CA ILE A 241 -10.48 21.30 -20.46
C ILE A 241 -9.58 22.53 -20.30
N GLN A 242 -9.48 23.39 -21.32
CA GLN A 242 -8.77 24.67 -21.24
C GLN A 242 -9.39 25.56 -20.18
N ASP A 243 -10.71 25.76 -20.20
CA ASP A 243 -11.43 26.60 -19.23
C ASP A 243 -11.20 26.10 -17.80
N PHE A 244 -11.23 24.78 -17.61
CA PHE A 244 -10.98 24.16 -16.32
C PHE A 244 -9.54 24.31 -15.84
N MET A 245 -8.56 24.13 -16.72
CA MET A 245 -7.14 24.30 -16.39
C MET A 245 -6.77 25.77 -16.19
N ALA A 246 -7.37 26.70 -16.93
CA ALA A 246 -7.21 28.14 -16.73
C ALA A 246 -7.81 28.60 -15.39
N TRP A 247 -8.88 27.95 -14.91
CA TRP A 247 -9.46 28.22 -13.59
C TRP A 247 -8.60 27.64 -12.45
N MET A 248 -8.07 26.42 -12.60
CA MET A 248 -7.29 25.77 -11.54
C MET A 248 -5.82 26.20 -11.51
N GLY A 249 -5.20 26.40 -12.67
CA GLY A 249 -3.76 26.48 -12.81
C GLY A 249 -3.02 25.20 -12.42
N ILE A 250 -1.69 25.23 -12.50
CA ILE A 250 -0.82 24.14 -12.03
C ILE A 250 -0.87 24.00 -10.51
N ALA A 251 -1.02 25.12 -9.80
CA ALA A 251 -1.13 25.14 -8.34
C ALA A 251 -2.42 24.49 -7.83
N GLY A 252 -3.56 24.82 -8.44
CA GLY A 252 -4.85 24.21 -8.09
C GLY A 252 -4.87 22.73 -8.48
N LEU A 253 -4.36 22.38 -9.67
CA LEU A 253 -4.23 20.98 -10.07
C LEU A 253 -3.36 20.20 -9.07
N ALA A 254 -2.21 20.74 -8.68
CA ALA A 254 -1.33 20.13 -7.69
C ALA A 254 -2.05 19.93 -6.35
N HIS A 255 -2.74 20.94 -5.84
CA HIS A 255 -3.46 20.82 -4.58
C HIS A 255 -4.55 19.75 -4.63
N VAL A 256 -5.35 19.72 -5.71
CA VAL A 256 -6.42 18.73 -5.90
C VAL A 256 -5.84 17.34 -6.10
N SER A 257 -4.77 17.17 -6.87
CA SER A 257 -4.20 15.86 -7.17
C SER A 257 -3.42 15.25 -6.00
N PHE A 258 -2.97 16.06 -5.03
CA PHE A 258 -2.06 15.61 -3.96
C PHE A 258 -2.56 15.76 -2.54
N ILE A 259 -3.38 16.76 -2.30
CA ILE A 259 -3.89 17.02 -0.96
C ILE A 259 -5.34 16.57 -0.96
N THR A 260 -6.20 17.24 -1.70
CA THR A 260 -7.64 17.01 -1.59
C THR A 260 -8.06 15.64 -2.13
N GLY A 261 -7.65 15.28 -3.35
CA GLY A 261 -8.02 14.03 -4.01
C GLY A 261 -7.54 12.79 -3.26
N PRO A 262 -6.25 12.66 -2.94
CA PRO A 262 -5.73 11.53 -2.18
C PRO A 262 -6.37 11.43 -0.79
N ILE A 263 -6.54 12.55 -0.07
CA ILE A 263 -7.23 12.54 1.22
C ILE A 263 -8.66 12.02 1.05
N LEU A 264 -9.43 12.50 0.07
CA LEU A 264 -10.80 12.05 -0.15
C LEU A 264 -10.87 10.54 -0.49
N ILE A 265 -9.99 10.05 -1.35
CA ILE A 265 -9.97 8.65 -1.78
C ILE A 265 -9.47 7.74 -0.64
N GLN A 266 -8.31 8.05 -0.05
CA GLN A 266 -7.67 7.23 0.97
C GLN A 266 -8.41 7.29 2.31
N PHE A 267 -8.86 8.47 2.76
CA PHE A 267 -9.71 8.55 3.96
C PHE A 267 -11.11 8.01 3.71
N GLY A 268 -11.67 8.19 2.51
CA GLY A 268 -12.95 7.57 2.14
C GLY A 268 -12.88 6.05 2.22
N TYR A 269 -11.84 5.45 1.65
CA TYR A 269 -11.58 4.01 1.73
C TYR A 269 -11.33 3.55 3.17
N MET A 270 -10.48 4.27 3.91
CA MET A 270 -10.24 4.01 5.33
C MET A 270 -11.54 4.04 6.14
N LEU A 271 -12.42 5.03 5.93
CA LEU A 271 -13.69 5.12 6.63
C LEU A 271 -14.61 3.94 6.30
N CYS A 272 -14.57 3.44 5.05
CA CYS A 272 -15.30 2.24 4.64
C CYS A 272 -14.79 1.00 5.40
N LEU A 273 -13.48 0.72 5.36
CA LEU A 273 -12.86 -0.39 6.07
C LEU A 273 -13.11 -0.30 7.58
N ASN A 274 -12.93 0.90 8.14
CA ASN A 274 -13.13 1.18 9.55
C ASN A 274 -14.57 0.91 10.02
N ARG A 275 -15.56 1.18 9.17
CA ARG A 275 -16.96 0.86 9.46
C ARG A 275 -17.21 -0.64 9.38
N LYS A 276 -16.67 -1.30 8.35
CA LYS A 276 -16.80 -2.76 8.16
C LYS A 276 -16.22 -3.53 9.35
N ILE A 277 -14.95 -3.30 9.68
CA ILE A 277 -14.25 -3.92 10.82
C ILE A 277 -14.98 -3.65 12.14
N ARG A 278 -15.51 -2.43 12.36
CA ARG A 278 -16.26 -2.12 13.59
C ARG A 278 -17.58 -2.88 13.70
N THR A 279 -18.25 -3.13 12.57
CA THR A 279 -19.49 -3.91 12.55
C THR A 279 -19.17 -5.36 12.85
N GLU A 280 -18.17 -5.93 12.18
CA GLU A 280 -17.73 -7.32 12.37
C GLU A 280 -17.21 -7.56 13.79
N LEU A 281 -16.45 -6.62 14.36
CA LEU A 281 -16.04 -6.68 15.77
C LEU A 281 -17.22 -6.72 16.74
N LYS A 282 -18.28 -5.93 16.48
CA LYS A 282 -19.48 -5.91 17.31
C LYS A 282 -20.30 -7.20 17.16
N GLU A 283 -20.32 -7.76 15.96
CA GLU A 283 -20.98 -9.03 15.69
C GLU A 283 -20.24 -10.17 16.39
N ALA A 284 -18.91 -10.20 16.30
CA ALA A 284 -18.04 -11.14 17.02
C ALA A 284 -18.21 -11.04 18.54
N ASP A 285 -18.31 -9.82 19.10
CA ASP A 285 -18.61 -9.60 20.53
C ASP A 285 -20.01 -10.13 20.94
N GLY A 286 -20.94 -10.23 20.00
CA GLY A 286 -22.32 -10.67 20.21
C GLY A 286 -22.55 -12.17 20.06
N ARG A 287 -21.54 -12.94 19.62
CA ARG A 287 -21.66 -14.39 19.41
C ARG A 287 -21.65 -15.19 20.71
N PHE A 288 -22.22 -16.39 20.68
CA PHE A 288 -22.29 -17.24 21.87
C PHE A 288 -20.92 -17.89 22.18
N PRO A 289 -20.64 -18.16 23.47
CA PRO A 289 -19.46 -18.91 23.87
C PRO A 289 -19.30 -20.26 23.14
N GLY A 290 -18.19 -20.43 22.43
CA GLY A 290 -17.87 -21.64 21.67
C GLY A 290 -18.41 -21.69 20.24
N GLU A 291 -18.96 -20.58 19.73
CA GLU A 291 -19.14 -20.30 18.29
C GLU A 291 -17.86 -19.70 17.68
N ASP A 292 -17.69 -19.87 16.38
CA ASP A 292 -16.63 -19.22 15.62
C ASP A 292 -16.85 -17.70 15.64
N MET A 293 -15.77 -16.93 15.82
CA MET A 293 -15.83 -15.48 15.80
C MET A 293 -15.84 -14.90 14.38
N GLU A 294 -15.49 -15.69 13.35
CA GLU A 294 -15.38 -15.25 11.94
C GLU A 294 -14.48 -14.02 11.78
N VAL A 295 -13.42 -13.93 12.60
CA VAL A 295 -12.46 -12.81 12.55
C VAL A 295 -11.67 -12.82 11.25
N MET A 296 -11.51 -13.97 10.62
CA MET A 296 -10.74 -14.14 9.39
C MET A 296 -11.28 -13.37 8.20
N ASP A 297 -12.60 -13.14 8.16
CA ASP A 297 -13.24 -12.33 7.11
C ASP A 297 -12.77 -10.86 7.13
N SER A 298 -12.25 -10.41 8.28
CA SER A 298 -11.79 -9.04 8.52
C SER A 298 -10.27 -8.88 8.51
N VAL A 299 -9.48 -9.97 8.48
CA VAL A 299 -8.01 -9.88 8.62
C VAL A 299 -7.37 -9.16 7.42
N ASP A 300 -7.84 -9.42 6.21
CA ASP A 300 -7.37 -8.71 5.00
C ASP A 300 -7.71 -7.22 5.03
N ASP A 301 -8.88 -6.86 5.57
CA ASP A 301 -9.29 -5.46 5.73
C ASP A 301 -8.47 -4.76 6.83
N LEU A 302 -8.13 -5.48 7.90
CA LEU A 302 -7.22 -4.99 8.94
C LEU A 302 -5.82 -4.77 8.36
N ALA A 303 -5.33 -5.70 7.54
CA ALA A 303 -4.07 -5.56 6.81
C ALA A 303 -4.08 -4.33 5.88
N ALA A 304 -5.17 -4.12 5.14
CA ALA A 304 -5.38 -2.93 4.30
C ALA A 304 -5.39 -1.63 5.11
N LEU A 305 -6.03 -1.64 6.29
CA LEU A 305 -6.05 -0.49 7.20
C LEU A 305 -4.65 -0.19 7.77
N MET A 306 -3.87 -1.21 8.11
CA MET A 306 -2.47 -1.06 8.51
C MET A 306 -1.60 -0.49 7.38
N ASN A 307 -1.78 -0.97 6.15
CA ASN A 307 -1.12 -0.41 4.96
C ASN A 307 -1.45 1.09 4.79
N TRP A 308 -2.72 1.48 4.93
CA TRP A 308 -3.13 2.88 4.89
C TRP A 308 -2.44 3.72 5.97
N ALA A 309 -2.30 3.20 7.19
CA ALA A 309 -1.65 3.87 8.31
C ALA A 309 -0.11 3.82 8.28
N MET A 310 0.52 3.50 7.14
CA MET A 310 1.98 3.37 7.00
C MET A 310 2.59 2.31 7.93
N LEU A 311 1.87 1.22 8.17
CA LEU A 311 2.32 0.04 8.92
C LEU A 311 2.41 -1.18 8.00
N ALA A 312 2.87 -0.97 6.77
CA ALA A 312 2.89 -2.00 5.73
C ALA A 312 3.59 -3.31 6.11
N PRO A 313 4.71 -3.32 6.88
CA PRO A 313 5.31 -4.57 7.33
C PRO A 313 4.36 -5.43 8.17
N ALA A 314 3.63 -4.82 9.11
CA ALA A 314 2.65 -5.53 9.93
C ALA A 314 1.42 -5.95 9.11
N GLY A 315 0.95 -5.08 8.21
CA GLY A 315 -0.13 -5.41 7.27
C GLY A 315 0.21 -6.63 6.40
N LYS A 316 1.46 -6.74 5.94
CA LYS A 316 1.91 -7.88 5.13
C LYS A 316 1.83 -9.22 5.86
N VAL A 317 2.17 -9.24 7.15
CA VAL A 317 2.07 -10.44 7.97
C VAL A 317 0.61 -10.89 8.10
N LEU A 318 -0.30 -9.94 8.30
CA LEU A 318 -1.74 -10.23 8.37
C LEU A 318 -2.32 -10.65 7.01
N GLU A 319 -1.89 -10.03 5.90
CA GLU A 319 -2.26 -10.47 4.52
C GLU A 319 -1.84 -11.93 4.30
N MET A 320 -0.65 -12.33 4.78
CA MET A 320 -0.18 -13.72 4.67
C MET A 320 -0.92 -14.66 5.62
N ALA A 321 -1.29 -14.18 6.81
CA ALA A 321 -2.07 -14.95 7.78
C ALA A 321 -3.50 -15.20 7.29
N ALA A 322 -4.08 -14.26 6.54
CA ALA A 322 -5.40 -14.41 5.94
C ALA A 322 -5.47 -15.52 4.87
N LEU A 323 -4.33 -16.02 4.35
CA LEU A 323 -4.34 -17.14 3.41
C LEU A 323 -4.79 -18.43 4.11
N PRO A 324 -5.76 -19.17 3.54
CA PRO A 324 -6.25 -20.41 4.14
C PRO A 324 -5.17 -21.48 4.20
N LEU A 325 -5.15 -22.20 5.32
CA LEU A 325 -4.24 -23.32 5.56
C LEU A 325 -4.42 -24.45 4.54
N ASN A 326 -5.67 -24.83 4.32
CA ASN A 326 -6.08 -25.84 3.36
C ASN A 326 -7.22 -25.27 2.51
N LEU A 327 -7.33 -25.72 1.26
CA LEU A 327 -8.41 -25.34 0.35
C LEU A 327 -9.45 -26.45 0.36
N ASP A 328 -10.29 -26.45 1.39
CA ASP A 328 -11.21 -27.55 1.69
C ASP A 328 -12.66 -27.20 1.31
N GLY A 329 -13.01 -25.90 1.18
CA GLY A 329 -14.38 -25.44 0.93
C GLY A 329 -14.57 -24.32 -0.09
N ASP A 330 -15.85 -24.02 -0.39
CA ASP A 330 -16.25 -22.86 -1.20
C ASP A 330 -16.01 -21.53 -0.44
N GLU A 331 -15.94 -21.55 0.90
CA GLU A 331 -15.68 -20.38 1.77
C GLU A 331 -14.22 -19.89 1.68
N ASP A 332 -13.23 -20.80 1.70
CA ASP A 332 -11.80 -20.46 1.53
C ASP A 332 -11.52 -19.73 0.21
N VAL A 333 -12.29 -20.10 -0.80
CA VAL A 333 -12.25 -19.49 -2.12
C VAL A 333 -12.79 -18.07 -2.11
N GLU A 334 -13.92 -17.85 -1.44
CA GLU A 334 -14.51 -16.53 -1.27
C GLU A 334 -13.54 -15.63 -0.49
N ARG A 335 -12.86 -16.17 0.52
CA ARG A 335 -11.80 -15.46 1.27
C ARG A 335 -10.63 -15.03 0.38
N LEU A 336 -10.10 -15.94 -0.44
CA LEU A 336 -9.04 -15.60 -1.39
C LEU A 336 -9.48 -14.54 -2.42
N TRP A 337 -10.72 -14.61 -2.87
CA TRP A 337 -11.29 -13.62 -3.78
C TRP A 337 -11.44 -12.25 -3.12
N ASP A 338 -11.83 -12.23 -1.85
CA ASP A 338 -11.97 -11.02 -1.04
C ASP A 338 -10.60 -10.37 -0.79
N GLY A 339 -9.59 -11.14 -0.39
CA GLY A 339 -8.22 -10.66 -0.27
C GLY A 339 -7.67 -10.07 -1.59
N MET A 340 -7.96 -10.70 -2.73
CA MET A 340 -7.61 -10.17 -4.06
C MET A 340 -8.31 -8.84 -4.36
N LYS A 341 -9.62 -8.71 -4.08
CA LYS A 341 -10.35 -7.45 -4.26
C LYS A 341 -9.76 -6.35 -3.39
N THR A 342 -9.55 -6.63 -2.11
CA THR A 342 -8.98 -5.69 -1.14
C THR A 342 -7.61 -5.21 -1.60
N LYS A 343 -6.74 -6.12 -2.07
CA LYS A 343 -5.44 -5.76 -2.64
C LYS A 343 -5.52 -4.82 -3.83
N VAL A 344 -6.40 -5.10 -4.79
CA VAL A 344 -6.62 -4.24 -5.96
C VAL A 344 -7.11 -2.85 -5.54
N TYR A 345 -8.07 -2.78 -4.61
CA TYR A 345 -8.58 -1.50 -4.12
C TYR A 345 -7.51 -0.71 -3.37
N VAL A 346 -6.66 -1.36 -2.57
CA VAL A 346 -5.54 -0.71 -1.87
C VAL A 346 -4.56 -0.11 -2.87
N TYR A 347 -4.14 -0.88 -3.89
CA TYR A 347 -3.23 -0.38 -4.91
C TYR A 347 -3.84 0.78 -5.69
N LEU A 348 -5.10 0.68 -6.12
CA LEU A 348 -5.74 1.79 -6.83
C LEU A 348 -5.91 3.03 -5.96
N ALA A 349 -6.32 2.86 -4.70
CA ALA A 349 -6.50 3.97 -3.76
C ALA A 349 -5.18 4.65 -3.37
N ARG A 350 -4.06 3.95 -3.48
CA ARG A 350 -2.71 4.50 -3.21
C ARG A 350 -2.05 5.02 -4.47
N ASP A 351 -1.91 4.18 -5.49
CA ASP A 351 -1.01 4.39 -6.62
C ASP A 351 -1.57 5.38 -7.64
N ILE A 352 -2.90 5.46 -7.81
CA ILE A 352 -3.52 6.48 -8.66
C ILE A 352 -3.22 7.89 -8.12
N PRO A 353 -3.64 8.25 -6.88
CA PRO A 353 -3.39 9.58 -6.35
C PRO A 353 -1.90 9.86 -6.13
N ASP A 354 -1.20 8.98 -5.41
CA ASP A 354 0.14 9.30 -4.89
C ASP A 354 1.25 9.02 -5.89
N GLY A 355 1.08 8.08 -6.81
CA GLY A 355 2.11 7.68 -7.76
C GLY A 355 1.87 8.27 -9.15
N ILE A 356 0.73 7.97 -9.75
CA ILE A 356 0.41 8.31 -11.14
C ILE A 356 0.18 9.80 -11.30
N MET A 357 -0.77 10.38 -10.56
CA MET A 357 -1.07 11.81 -10.68
C MET A 357 0.16 12.64 -10.32
N GLN A 358 0.94 12.16 -9.35
CA GLN A 358 2.19 12.79 -8.96
C GLN A 358 3.24 12.83 -10.04
N MET A 359 3.58 11.65 -10.56
CA MET A 359 4.59 11.52 -11.59
C MET A 359 4.20 12.39 -12.79
N ASN A 360 2.91 12.43 -13.13
CA ASN A 360 2.42 13.27 -14.23
C ASN A 360 2.57 14.77 -13.93
N LEU A 361 2.21 15.25 -12.73
CA LEU A 361 2.41 16.65 -12.36
C LEU A 361 3.90 17.03 -12.37
N GLN A 362 4.75 16.20 -11.78
CA GLN A 362 6.20 16.44 -11.75
C GLN A 362 6.80 16.42 -13.16
N ALA A 363 6.29 15.55 -14.04
CA ALA A 363 6.68 15.54 -15.45
C ALA A 363 6.24 16.83 -16.17
N PHE A 364 5.02 17.33 -15.93
CA PHE A 364 4.59 18.64 -16.48
C PHE A 364 5.49 19.77 -16.00
N PHE A 365 5.73 19.85 -14.69
CA PHE A 365 6.60 20.86 -14.11
C PHE A 365 8.02 20.76 -14.69
N PHE A 366 8.59 19.56 -14.72
CA PHE A 366 9.93 19.30 -15.26
C PHE A 366 10.05 19.78 -16.70
N CYS A 367 9.09 19.47 -17.57
CA CYS A 367 9.16 19.91 -18.96
C CYS A 367 9.06 21.43 -19.12
N ILE A 368 8.28 22.11 -18.28
CA ILE A 368 8.15 23.58 -18.32
C ILE A 368 9.46 24.26 -17.89
N VAL A 369 10.09 23.77 -16.82
CA VAL A 369 11.30 24.40 -16.25
C VAL A 369 12.62 23.88 -16.86
N PHE A 370 12.57 22.81 -17.67
CA PHE A 370 13.75 22.05 -18.12
C PHE A 370 14.87 22.94 -18.65
N GLN A 371 14.56 23.87 -19.57
CA GLN A 371 15.56 24.71 -20.24
C GLN A 371 16.23 25.73 -19.30
N GLN A 372 15.58 26.04 -18.18
CA GLN A 372 15.91 27.19 -17.33
C GLN A 372 16.65 26.81 -16.06
N VAL A 373 16.61 25.52 -15.71
CA VAL A 373 17.28 24.98 -14.52
C VAL A 373 18.61 24.33 -14.88
N ALA A 374 19.57 24.42 -13.95
CA ALA A 374 20.87 23.77 -14.05
C ALA A 374 20.75 22.24 -14.17
N TRP A 375 21.76 21.60 -14.76
CA TRP A 375 21.76 20.15 -15.00
C TRP A 375 21.56 19.30 -13.72
N SER A 376 22.13 19.75 -12.59
CA SER A 376 21.95 19.11 -11.28
C SER A 376 20.48 19.05 -10.86
N VAL A 377 19.75 20.15 -11.05
CA VAL A 377 18.32 20.26 -10.74
C VAL A 377 17.49 19.40 -11.69
N ARG A 378 17.86 19.33 -12.98
CA ARG A 378 17.21 18.43 -13.95
C ARG A 378 17.30 16.97 -13.48
N LEU A 379 18.48 16.54 -13.04
CA LEU A 379 18.71 15.19 -12.55
C LEU A 379 17.88 14.89 -11.29
N GLN A 380 17.79 15.85 -10.37
CA GLN A 380 16.99 15.73 -9.15
C GLN A 380 15.49 15.61 -9.45
N LEU A 381 14.96 16.43 -10.35
CA LEU A 381 13.56 16.36 -10.76
C LEU A 381 13.25 15.04 -11.48
N LEU A 382 14.15 14.55 -12.33
CA LEU A 382 14.02 13.22 -12.94
C LEU A 382 14.04 12.10 -11.90
N LEU A 383 14.93 12.18 -10.92
CA LEU A 383 14.97 11.20 -9.83
C LEU A 383 13.65 11.19 -9.06
N ASN A 384 13.06 12.35 -8.78
CA ASN A 384 11.76 12.45 -8.13
C ASN A 384 10.64 11.79 -8.97
N ILE A 385 10.63 12.02 -10.29
CA ILE A 385 9.68 11.38 -11.22
C ILE A 385 9.83 9.86 -11.19
N VAL A 386 11.07 9.36 -11.23
CA VAL A 386 11.37 7.92 -11.17
C VAL A 386 10.97 7.32 -9.83
N LEU A 387 11.25 8.00 -8.71
CA LEU A 387 10.87 7.54 -7.37
C LEU A 387 9.36 7.56 -7.15
N ALA A 388 8.63 8.48 -7.78
CA ALA A 388 7.17 8.50 -7.76
C ALA A 388 6.55 7.37 -8.61
N GLY A 389 7.09 7.13 -9.81
CA GLY A 389 6.57 6.13 -10.75
C GLY A 389 7.04 4.69 -10.45
N GLY A 390 8.21 4.52 -9.85
CA GLY A 390 8.85 3.22 -9.61
C GLY A 390 8.00 2.23 -8.82
N PRO A 391 7.48 2.60 -7.63
CA PRO A 391 6.57 1.74 -6.87
C PRO A 391 5.33 1.34 -7.68
N VAL A 392 4.70 2.30 -8.38
CA VAL A 392 3.53 2.01 -9.23
C VAL A 392 3.87 1.03 -10.35
N LEU A 393 5.06 1.12 -10.96
CA LEU A 393 5.49 0.14 -11.96
C LEU A 393 5.58 -1.26 -11.35
N LEU A 394 6.15 -1.37 -10.16
CA LEU A 394 6.26 -2.65 -9.45
C LEU A 394 4.87 -3.21 -9.11
N ASP A 395 4.00 -2.41 -8.50
CA ASP A 395 2.64 -2.83 -8.14
C ASP A 395 1.79 -3.17 -9.39
N SER A 396 1.98 -2.43 -10.49
CA SER A 396 1.33 -2.72 -11.78
C SER A 396 1.80 -4.04 -12.36
N VAL A 397 3.11 -4.31 -12.33
CA VAL A 397 3.68 -5.58 -12.77
C VAL A 397 3.18 -6.73 -11.88
N ASP A 398 3.15 -6.55 -10.56
CA ASP A 398 2.63 -7.55 -9.63
C ASP A 398 1.17 -7.90 -9.91
N LEU A 399 0.31 -6.90 -10.15
CA LEU A 399 -1.08 -7.14 -10.55
C LEU A 399 -1.22 -7.85 -11.90
N LEU A 400 -0.35 -7.53 -12.86
CA LEU A 400 -0.31 -8.20 -14.16
C LEU A 400 0.13 -9.66 -14.02
N LEU A 401 1.12 -9.92 -13.17
CA LEU A 401 1.65 -11.26 -12.90
C LEU A 401 0.64 -12.16 -12.15
N MET A 402 -0.30 -11.58 -11.39
CA MET A 402 -1.42 -12.32 -10.79
C MET A 402 -2.40 -12.90 -11.84
N ASN A 403 -2.37 -12.36 -13.07
CA ASN A 403 -3.05 -12.92 -14.23
C ASN A 403 -4.56 -13.22 -14.02
N ARG A 404 -5.29 -12.26 -13.44
CA ARG A 404 -6.77 -12.27 -13.35
C ARG A 404 -7.30 -10.96 -13.91
N VAL A 405 -8.49 -10.91 -14.53
CA VAL A 405 -9.03 -9.65 -15.11
C VAL A 405 -9.07 -8.51 -14.10
N LEU A 406 -9.54 -8.84 -12.89
CA LEU A 406 -9.67 -7.89 -11.80
C LEU A 406 -8.33 -7.24 -11.43
N THR A 407 -7.20 -7.94 -11.63
CA THR A 407 -5.86 -7.41 -11.36
C THR A 407 -5.20 -6.85 -12.63
N VAL A 408 -5.33 -7.53 -13.76
CA VAL A 408 -4.72 -7.19 -15.05
C VAL A 408 -5.25 -5.88 -15.61
N LEU A 409 -6.57 -5.65 -15.58
CA LEU A 409 -7.14 -4.43 -16.14
C LEU A 409 -6.65 -3.19 -15.37
N PRO A 410 -6.74 -3.14 -14.03
CA PRO A 410 -6.15 -2.04 -13.27
C PRO A 410 -4.63 -1.94 -13.42
N GLY A 411 -3.90 -3.06 -13.40
CA GLY A 411 -2.45 -3.07 -13.59
C GLY A 411 -2.02 -2.50 -14.95
N LEU A 412 -2.75 -2.85 -16.02
CA LEU A 412 -2.50 -2.31 -17.36
C LEU A 412 -2.83 -0.82 -17.45
N VAL A 413 -3.95 -0.39 -16.86
CA VAL A 413 -4.34 1.03 -16.80
C VAL A 413 -3.25 1.83 -16.06
N MET A 414 -2.80 1.36 -14.90
CA MET A 414 -1.74 2.01 -14.14
C MET A 414 -0.42 2.06 -14.91
N LEU A 415 -0.01 0.95 -15.53
CA LEU A 415 1.20 0.88 -16.36
C LEU A 415 1.16 1.88 -17.51
N VAL A 416 0.03 1.98 -18.22
CA VAL A 416 -0.16 2.94 -19.31
C VAL A 416 -0.06 4.38 -18.77
N LEU A 417 -0.70 4.69 -17.66
CA LEU A 417 -0.68 6.02 -17.07
C LEU A 417 0.72 6.45 -16.61
N VAL A 418 1.54 5.53 -16.12
CA VAL A 418 2.94 5.80 -15.71
C VAL A 418 3.86 5.90 -16.90
N VAL A 419 3.92 4.87 -17.75
CA VAL A 419 4.90 4.77 -18.83
C VAL A 419 4.57 5.72 -19.97
N PHE A 420 3.32 5.72 -20.42
CA PHE A 420 2.91 6.46 -21.61
C PHE A 420 2.68 7.93 -21.33
N PHE A 421 2.08 8.29 -20.19
CA PHE A 421 1.81 9.71 -19.91
C PHE A 421 2.92 10.38 -19.09
N GLY A 422 3.46 9.73 -18.06
CA GLY A 422 4.56 10.28 -17.27
C GLY A 422 5.93 10.13 -17.94
N GLY A 423 6.29 8.88 -18.28
CA GLY A 423 7.61 8.54 -18.81
C GLY A 423 7.91 9.16 -20.17
N TYR A 424 6.98 9.03 -21.12
CA TYR A 424 7.11 9.65 -22.44
C TYR A 424 7.24 11.17 -22.36
N ARG A 425 6.51 11.82 -21.45
CA ARG A 425 6.57 13.28 -21.25
C ARG A 425 7.94 13.71 -20.73
N ALA A 426 8.43 13.05 -19.67
CA ALA A 426 9.75 13.35 -19.10
C ALA A 426 10.88 13.09 -20.12
N ALA A 427 10.79 12.01 -20.90
CA ALA A 427 11.75 11.71 -21.96
C ALA A 427 11.69 12.74 -23.10
N GLY A 428 10.49 13.18 -23.49
CA GLY A 428 10.24 14.15 -24.55
C GLY A 428 10.99 15.48 -24.37
N ALA A 429 11.18 15.93 -23.12
CA ALA A 429 11.94 17.14 -22.81
C ALA A 429 13.41 17.09 -23.28
N PHE A 430 14.00 15.90 -23.44
CA PHE A 430 15.37 15.74 -23.94
C PHE A 430 15.47 15.69 -25.46
N PHE A 431 14.37 15.37 -26.15
CA PHE A 431 14.36 15.21 -27.60
C PHE A 431 13.89 16.47 -28.33
N CYS A 432 13.28 17.42 -27.61
CA CYS A 432 12.74 18.63 -28.20
C CYS A 432 12.93 19.85 -27.31
N ASP A 433 13.84 20.73 -27.69
CA ASP A 433 14.13 21.95 -26.93
C ASP A 433 12.98 22.96 -26.93
N SER A 434 12.09 22.86 -27.93
CA SER A 434 11.03 23.82 -28.18
C SER A 434 9.61 23.27 -28.07
N HIS A 435 9.41 21.97 -27.78
CA HIS A 435 8.06 21.38 -27.81
C HIS A 435 7.72 20.66 -26.52
N LEU A 436 6.60 21.06 -25.92
CA LEU A 436 5.96 20.31 -24.84
C LEU A 436 5.02 19.27 -25.45
N THR A 437 5.11 18.04 -24.95
CA THR A 437 4.19 16.97 -25.32
C THR A 437 2.84 17.23 -24.64
N GLY A 438 1.81 17.52 -25.44
CA GLY A 438 0.46 17.71 -24.96
C GLY A 438 -0.10 16.48 -24.24
N VAL A 439 -1.23 16.67 -23.55
CA VAL A 439 -1.79 15.71 -22.57
C VAL A 439 -2.08 14.32 -23.16
N PHE A 440 -2.31 14.20 -24.47
CA PHE A 440 -2.58 12.94 -25.16
C PHE A 440 -1.46 12.48 -26.12
N GLY A 441 -0.26 13.07 -26.04
CA GLY A 441 0.86 12.73 -26.92
C GLY A 441 0.66 13.12 -28.40
N GLN A 442 -0.40 13.88 -28.72
CA GLN A 442 -0.79 14.20 -30.10
C GLN A 442 -0.46 15.64 -30.53
N VAL A 443 -0.27 16.58 -29.59
CA VAL A 443 -0.03 17.99 -29.92
C VAL A 443 1.31 18.42 -29.36
N PHE A 444 2.16 18.91 -30.26
CA PHE A 444 3.42 19.57 -29.94
C PHE A 444 3.13 21.07 -29.86
N THR A 445 3.14 21.64 -28.65
CA THR A 445 2.97 23.09 -28.48
C THR A 445 4.32 23.70 -28.16
N CYS A 446 4.71 24.71 -28.93
CA CYS A 446 5.90 25.50 -28.64
C CYS A 446 5.55 26.53 -27.57
N LEU A 447 6.05 26.34 -26.34
CA LEU A 447 5.98 27.41 -25.35
C LEU A 447 7.14 28.38 -25.55
N PRO A 448 6.90 29.70 -25.52
CA PRO A 448 7.97 30.68 -25.50
C PRO A 448 8.82 30.46 -24.24
N VAL A 449 10.14 30.65 -24.36
CA VAL A 449 11.06 30.64 -23.21
C VAL A 449 10.72 31.87 -22.34
N GLY A 450 9.75 31.72 -21.44
CA GLY A 450 9.47 32.71 -20.40
C GLY A 450 10.51 32.59 -19.30
N GLU A 451 11.04 33.69 -18.77
CA GLU A 451 11.91 33.67 -17.58
C GLU A 451 11.10 33.18 -16.37
N ILE A 452 11.28 31.93 -15.98
CA ILE A 452 10.78 31.38 -14.72
C ILE A 452 11.89 31.63 -13.72
N ASP A 453 11.57 32.39 -12.67
CA ASP A 453 12.43 32.58 -11.50
C ASP A 453 12.43 31.25 -10.70
N VAL A 454 13.12 30.24 -11.24
CA VAL A 454 13.31 28.95 -10.58
C VAL A 454 14.33 29.17 -9.49
N GLY A 455 13.85 29.41 -8.27
CA GLY A 455 14.71 29.49 -7.10
C GLY A 455 15.63 28.27 -6.97
N ASN A 456 16.67 28.41 -6.16
CA ASN A 456 17.82 27.52 -6.17
C ASN A 456 17.46 26.13 -5.58
N TRP A 457 16.92 25.22 -6.39
CA TRP A 457 16.63 23.83 -5.99
C TRP A 457 17.89 23.04 -5.61
N SER A 458 19.08 23.54 -5.95
CA SER A 458 20.37 22.88 -5.76
C SER A 458 20.91 22.90 -4.34
N SER A 459 20.31 23.66 -3.42
CA SER A 459 20.90 23.86 -2.10
C SER A 459 19.88 23.79 -0.97
N GLY A 460 19.59 22.57 -0.53
CA GLY A 460 19.63 22.32 0.91
C GLY A 460 21.07 22.48 1.46
N GLU A 461 21.81 23.52 1.04
CA GLU A 461 23.11 23.82 1.60
C GLU A 461 22.86 24.43 2.97
N LEU A 462 23.26 23.66 3.98
CA LEU A 462 23.58 24.19 5.29
C LEU A 462 24.40 25.47 5.10
N PRO A 463 23.97 26.63 5.65
CA PRO A 463 24.93 27.70 5.85
C PRO A 463 26.00 27.16 6.80
N GLY A 464 27.27 27.43 6.47
CA GLY A 464 28.41 27.02 7.28
C GLY A 464 28.32 27.40 8.75
#